data_AF-A0A550GN56-F1
#
_entry.id   AF-A0A550GN56-F1
#
_cell.length_a   1.000
_cell.length_b   1.000
_cell.length_c   1.000
_cell.angle_alpha   90.00
_cell.angle_beta   90.00
_cell.angle_gamma   90.00
#
_symmetry.space_group_name_H-M   'P 1'
#
loop_
_entity.id
_entity.type
_entity.pdbx_description
1 polymer ?
#
loop_
_entity_poly.entity_id
_entity_poly.type
_entity_poly.pdbx_seq_one_letter_code
_entity_poly.pdbx_strand_id
1 'polypeptide(L)'
;MDGAKAIMKPVKIFKGKREKYDTAILTLLYKNGPLTAWHLAGKMAYTGQQISLHATLTKRLRSLEKEEFILKKGKNWQLRFKGILAVLLLQRRPEIWNSKWTEIWKNEIKIVEENQQIPSIYKDNLQDILKSLGLDFDDFTTWINLSKKAKELLEKKNINFNLNEQTILAIIILQTKSHEQLLELLTPNLLVKK
;
A
#
# COMPACT_ATOMS: atom_id res chain seq x y z
N MET A 1 -9.71 -31.01 -24.03
CA MET A 1 -9.89 -30.67 -22.60
C MET A 1 -9.64 -29.18 -22.46
N ASP A 2 -10.72 -28.41 -22.47
CA ASP A 2 -10.70 -26.96 -22.39
C ASP A 2 -10.19 -26.51 -21.02
N GLY A 3 -8.93 -26.08 -21.00
CA GLY A 3 -8.33 -25.41 -19.85
C GLY A 3 -9.05 -24.09 -19.64
N ALA A 4 -9.98 -24.07 -18.70
CA ALA A 4 -10.64 -22.86 -18.23
C ALA A 4 -9.56 -21.86 -17.76
N LYS A 5 -9.15 -20.95 -18.66
CA LYS A 5 -8.38 -19.77 -18.33
C LYS A 5 -9.16 -19.04 -17.24
N ALA A 6 -8.69 -19.13 -16.00
CA ALA A 6 -9.23 -18.33 -14.91
C ALA A 6 -9.09 -16.86 -15.32
N ILE A 7 -10.18 -16.27 -15.79
CA ILE A 7 -10.27 -14.85 -16.12
C ILE A 7 -10.17 -14.15 -14.78
N MET A 8 -8.96 -13.70 -14.44
CA MET A 8 -8.69 -12.94 -13.23
C MET A 8 -9.72 -11.82 -13.10
N LYS A 9 -10.56 -11.91 -12.06
CA LYS A 9 -11.57 -10.90 -11.80
C LYS A 9 -10.85 -9.57 -11.57
N PRO A 10 -11.24 -8.50 -12.30
CA PRO A 10 -10.64 -7.19 -12.12
C PRO A 10 -10.80 -6.73 -10.67
N VAL A 11 -9.75 -6.14 -10.12
CA VAL A 11 -9.73 -5.62 -8.75
C VAL A 11 -10.87 -4.61 -8.62
N LYS A 12 -11.71 -4.77 -7.59
CA LYS A 12 -12.94 -3.99 -7.43
C LYS A 12 -12.70 -2.48 -7.28
N ILE A 13 -11.52 -2.08 -6.77
CA ILE A 13 -11.16 -0.66 -6.70
C ILE A 13 -10.89 -0.03 -8.07
N PHE A 14 -10.61 -0.84 -9.10
CA PHE A 14 -10.29 -0.40 -10.46
C PHE A 14 -11.44 -0.60 -11.45
N LYS A 15 -12.63 -1.06 -11.01
CA LYS A 15 -13.81 -1.20 -11.87
C LYS A 15 -15.15 -1.00 -11.14
N GLY A 16 -16.08 -0.34 -11.82
CA GLY A 16 -17.52 -0.34 -11.50
C GLY A 16 -17.99 0.87 -10.70
N LYS A 17 -19.23 0.85 -10.20
CA LYS A 17 -19.89 2.01 -9.55
C LYS A 17 -19.17 2.55 -8.30
N ARG A 18 -18.19 1.82 -7.77
CA ARG A 18 -17.42 2.21 -6.56
C ARG A 18 -16.07 2.86 -6.88
N GLU A 19 -15.52 2.59 -8.06
CA GLU A 19 -14.18 3.01 -8.50
C GLU A 19 -13.95 4.51 -8.36
N LYS A 20 -14.90 5.35 -8.81
CA LYS A 20 -14.77 6.82 -8.74
C LYS A 20 -14.57 7.32 -7.31
N TYR A 21 -15.32 6.78 -6.36
CA TYR A 21 -15.27 7.22 -4.96
C TYR A 21 -14.06 6.67 -4.22
N ASP A 22 -13.75 5.38 -4.43
CA ASP A 22 -12.63 4.73 -3.75
C ASP A 22 -11.31 5.33 -4.28
N THR A 23 -11.19 5.52 -5.59
CA THR A 23 -10.07 6.26 -6.20
C THR A 23 -9.94 7.68 -5.66
N ALA A 24 -11.06 8.40 -5.52
CA ALA A 24 -11.04 9.76 -4.97
C ALA A 24 -10.55 9.78 -3.52
N ILE A 25 -11.03 8.87 -2.66
CA ILE A 25 -10.59 8.76 -1.26
C ILE A 25 -9.08 8.48 -1.21
N LEU A 26 -8.62 7.46 -1.93
CA LEU A 26 -7.21 7.08 -1.91
C LEU A 26 -6.32 8.21 -2.45
N THR A 27 -6.75 8.89 -3.52
CA THR A 27 -6.03 10.04 -4.09
C THR A 27 -5.98 11.22 -3.12
N LEU A 28 -7.08 11.52 -2.42
CA LEU A 28 -7.11 12.60 -1.43
C LEU A 28 -6.18 12.31 -0.26
N LEU A 29 -6.17 11.07 0.24
CA LEU A 29 -5.22 10.64 1.27
C LEU A 29 -3.78 10.73 0.75
N TYR A 30 -3.51 10.26 -0.46
CA TYR A 30 -2.18 10.35 -1.08
C TYR A 30 -1.66 11.80 -1.12
N LYS A 31 -2.49 12.75 -1.61
CA LYS A 31 -2.08 14.16 -1.77
C LYS A 31 -1.96 14.91 -0.45
N ASN A 32 -2.79 14.59 0.55
CA ASN A 32 -2.93 15.40 1.75
C ASN A 32 -2.34 14.76 3.01
N GLY A 33 -1.96 13.49 2.96
CA GLY A 33 -1.61 12.71 4.15
C GLY A 33 -2.85 12.20 4.89
N PRO A 34 -2.71 11.87 6.18
CA PRO A 34 -3.80 11.41 7.03
C PRO A 34 -4.90 12.47 7.14
N LEU A 35 -6.15 12.05 6.92
CA LEU A 35 -7.31 12.93 6.98
C LEU A 35 -8.42 12.32 7.84
N THR A 36 -9.18 13.17 8.52
CA THR A 36 -10.43 12.75 9.18
C THR A 36 -11.51 12.45 8.13
N ALA A 37 -12.52 11.67 8.52
CA ALA A 37 -13.70 11.44 7.68
C ALA A 37 -14.38 12.77 7.28
N TRP A 38 -14.36 13.77 8.16
CA TRP A 38 -14.90 15.10 7.91
C TRP A 38 -14.11 15.84 6.82
N HIS A 39 -12.77 15.85 6.92
CA HIS A 39 -11.93 16.48 5.89
C HIS A 39 -12.06 15.79 4.53
N LEU A 40 -12.19 14.46 4.51
CA LEU A 40 -12.47 13.71 3.29
C LEU A 40 -13.82 14.11 2.69
N ALA A 41 -14.88 14.14 3.49
CA ALA A 41 -16.20 14.54 3.03
C ALA A 41 -16.21 15.97 2.46
N GLY A 42 -15.58 16.93 3.14
CA GLY A 42 -15.48 18.31 2.69
C GLY A 42 -14.72 18.47 1.37
N LYS A 43 -13.61 17.73 1.19
CA LYS A 43 -12.83 17.74 -0.06
C LYS A 43 -13.53 17.01 -1.22
N MET A 44 -14.46 16.10 -0.92
CA MET A 44 -15.26 15.39 -1.93
C MET A 44 -16.51 16.19 -2.36
N ALA A 45 -17.06 17.04 -1.48
CA ALA A 45 -18.32 17.77 -1.68
C ALA A 45 -18.28 18.87 -2.77
N TYR A 46 -17.11 19.18 -3.35
CA TYR A 46 -17.00 20.03 -4.54
C TYR A 46 -17.58 19.39 -5.83
N THR A 47 -18.16 18.20 -5.72
CA THR A 47 -18.88 17.50 -6.79
C THR A 47 -20.40 17.58 -6.63
N GLY A 48 -20.95 18.80 -6.52
CA GLY A 48 -22.36 19.13 -6.85
C GLY A 48 -23.53 18.38 -6.18
N GLN A 49 -23.31 17.45 -5.25
CA GLN A 49 -24.38 16.68 -4.60
C GLN A 49 -24.11 16.48 -3.10
N GLN A 50 -24.82 17.26 -2.28
CA GLN A 50 -24.99 17.01 -0.85
C GLN A 50 -25.95 15.84 -0.61
N ILE A 51 -25.54 14.62 -0.96
CA ILE A 51 -26.12 13.43 -0.30
C ILE A 51 -25.46 13.37 1.08
N SER A 52 -26.10 12.78 2.11
CA SER A 52 -25.46 12.55 3.41
C SER A 52 -24.20 11.68 3.25
N LEU A 53 -23.10 12.33 2.88
CA LEU A 53 -21.85 11.72 2.45
C LEU A 53 -21.31 10.88 3.59
N HIS A 54 -21.61 11.24 4.84
CA HIS A 54 -20.97 10.69 6.01
C HIS A 54 -21.24 9.20 6.26
N ALA A 55 -22.48 8.71 6.19
CA ALA A 55 -22.77 7.30 6.44
C ALA A 55 -22.21 6.39 5.33
N THR A 56 -22.41 6.80 4.08
CA THR A 56 -21.90 6.10 2.89
C THR A 56 -20.37 6.14 2.85
N LEU A 57 -19.74 7.29 3.14
CA LEU A 57 -18.29 7.44 3.22
C LEU A 57 -17.72 6.60 4.35
N THR A 58 -18.34 6.60 5.53
CA THR A 58 -17.88 5.78 6.67
C THR A 58 -17.92 4.29 6.32
N LYS A 59 -18.99 3.82 5.67
CA LYS A 59 -19.08 2.43 5.18
C LYS A 59 -17.97 2.12 4.18
N ARG A 60 -17.64 3.06 3.29
CA ARG A 60 -16.55 2.91 2.31
C ARG A 60 -15.18 2.88 2.97
N LEU A 61 -14.90 3.78 3.90
CA LEU A 61 -13.66 3.81 4.65
C LEU A 61 -13.44 2.49 5.40
N ARG A 62 -14.47 1.97 6.06
CA ARG A 62 -14.41 0.64 6.69
C ARG A 62 -14.18 -0.50 5.69
N SER A 63 -14.75 -0.41 4.48
CA SER A 63 -14.51 -1.39 3.42
C SER A 63 -13.06 -1.36 2.95
N LEU A 64 -12.52 -0.16 2.68
CA LEU A 64 -11.14 0.05 2.27
C LEU A 64 -10.16 -0.38 3.36
N GLU A 65 -10.51 -0.19 4.63
CA GLU A 65 -9.74 -0.67 5.78
C GLU A 65 -9.72 -2.19 5.86
N LYS A 66 -10.88 -2.83 5.73
CA LYS A 66 -11.00 -4.29 5.68
C LYS A 66 -10.22 -4.90 4.50
N GLU A 67 -10.15 -4.18 3.39
CA GLU A 67 -9.38 -4.58 2.20
C GLU A 67 -7.90 -4.15 2.27
N GLU A 68 -7.48 -3.57 3.39
CA GLU A 68 -6.10 -3.16 3.70
C GLU A 68 -5.53 -2.05 2.82
N PHE A 69 -6.37 -1.24 2.18
CA PHE A 69 -5.90 -0.07 1.45
C PHE A 69 -5.60 1.10 2.38
N ILE A 70 -6.33 1.21 3.49
CA ILE A 70 -6.19 2.27 4.48
C ILE A 70 -6.19 1.71 5.91
N LEU A 71 -5.77 2.54 6.86
CA LEU A 71 -5.80 2.25 8.29
C LEU A 71 -6.37 3.46 9.04
N LYS A 72 -7.19 3.21 10.06
CA LYS A 72 -7.62 4.25 10.99
C LYS A 72 -6.63 4.42 12.15
N LYS A 73 -6.10 5.63 12.34
CA LYS A 73 -5.30 6.03 13.51
C LYS A 73 -5.97 7.19 14.23
N GLY A 74 -6.55 6.90 15.40
CA GLY A 74 -7.38 7.85 16.14
C GLY A 74 -8.57 8.34 15.31
N LYS A 75 -8.60 9.63 14.98
CA LYS A 75 -9.64 10.24 14.11
C LYS A 75 -9.26 10.26 12.62
N ASN A 76 -8.01 9.94 12.29
CA ASN A 76 -7.49 10.04 10.94
C ASN A 76 -7.51 8.69 10.23
N TRP A 77 -7.62 8.75 8.92
CA TRP A 77 -7.42 7.66 7.98
C TRP A 77 -6.14 7.91 7.21
N GLN A 78 -5.34 6.88 7.02
CA GLN A 78 -4.09 6.94 6.26
C GLN A 78 -3.99 5.76 5.29
N LEU A 79 -3.26 5.95 4.19
CA LEU A 79 -2.94 4.86 3.27
C LEU A 79 -2.04 3.81 3.94
N ARG A 80 -2.25 2.54 3.59
CA ARG A 80 -1.28 1.47 3.78
C ARG A 80 -0.49 1.24 2.48
N PHE A 81 0.48 0.33 2.49
CA PHE A 81 1.31 0.00 1.33
C PHE A 81 0.46 -0.29 0.08
N LYS A 82 -0.57 -1.12 0.27
CA LYS A 82 -1.50 -1.50 -0.80
C LYS A 82 -2.30 -0.31 -1.34
N GLY A 83 -2.67 0.64 -0.48
CA GLY A 83 -3.31 1.91 -0.85
C GLY A 83 -2.39 2.80 -1.68
N ILE A 84 -1.13 2.94 -1.28
CA ILE A 84 -0.13 3.74 -2.00
C ILE A 84 0.10 3.14 -3.40
N LEU A 85 0.34 1.83 -3.48
CA LEU A 85 0.49 1.14 -4.77
C LEU A 85 -0.74 1.34 -5.66
N ALA A 86 -1.95 1.21 -5.11
CA ALA A 86 -3.17 1.39 -5.87
C ALA A 86 -3.26 2.79 -6.50
N VAL A 87 -2.92 3.85 -5.74
CA VAL A 87 -2.91 5.22 -6.26
C VAL A 87 -1.85 5.39 -7.34
N LEU A 88 -0.63 4.91 -7.12
CA LEU A 88 0.47 5.02 -8.08
C LEU A 88 0.16 4.31 -9.40
N LEU A 89 -0.50 3.14 -9.35
CA LEU A 89 -0.95 2.41 -10.53
C LEU A 89 -2.05 3.15 -11.31
N LEU A 90 -2.89 3.92 -10.62
CA LEU A 90 -3.97 4.71 -11.22
C LEU A 90 -3.49 6.03 -11.83
N GLN A 91 -2.36 6.56 -11.35
CA GLN A 91 -1.79 7.80 -11.86
C GLN A 91 -1.14 7.58 -13.22
N ARG A 92 -1.55 8.39 -14.22
CA ARG A 92 -0.86 8.43 -15.53
C ARG A 92 0.58 8.94 -15.41
N ARG A 93 0.80 9.86 -14.47
CA ARG A 93 2.09 10.42 -14.12
C ARG A 93 2.17 10.45 -12.60
N PRO A 94 3.10 9.69 -11.98
CA PRO A 94 3.18 9.65 -10.55
C PRO A 94 3.55 11.01 -9.97
N GLU A 95 2.70 11.57 -9.13
CA GLU A 95 3.00 12.79 -8.39
C GLU A 95 3.82 12.43 -7.14
N ILE A 96 4.88 13.19 -6.86
CA ILE A 96 5.68 13.02 -5.64
C ILE A 96 4.76 13.23 -4.43
N TRP A 97 4.80 12.32 -3.46
CA TRP A 97 4.03 12.47 -2.23
C TRP A 97 4.50 13.68 -1.41
N ASN A 98 3.61 14.27 -0.60
CA ASN A 98 3.98 15.45 0.18
C ASN A 98 4.97 15.10 1.32
N SER A 99 5.69 16.11 1.84
CA SER A 99 6.65 15.94 2.93
C SER A 99 6.05 15.39 4.23
N LYS A 100 4.72 15.50 4.43
CA LYS A 100 4.06 14.91 5.60
C LYS A 100 4.15 13.39 5.60
N TRP A 101 4.16 12.74 4.43
CA TRP A 101 4.36 11.29 4.36
C TRP A 101 5.75 10.90 4.81
N THR A 102 6.78 11.66 4.46
CA THR A 102 8.14 11.47 4.98
C THR A 102 8.19 11.60 6.49
N GLU A 103 7.51 12.60 7.07
CA GLU A 103 7.43 12.75 8.53
C GLU A 103 6.68 11.59 9.20
N ILE A 104 5.58 11.14 8.61
CA ILE A 104 4.80 10.02 9.13
C ILE A 104 5.64 8.75 9.13
N TRP A 105 6.26 8.41 8.01
CA TRP A 105 7.08 7.21 7.92
C TRP A 105 8.27 7.27 8.87
N LYS A 106 8.96 8.41 8.98
CA LYS A 106 10.00 8.61 10.00
C LYS A 106 9.50 8.38 11.43
N ASN A 107 8.31 8.88 11.77
CA ASN A 107 7.73 8.67 13.09
C ASN A 107 7.32 7.21 13.33
N GLU A 108 6.73 6.54 12.35
CA GLU A 108 6.40 5.11 12.44
C GLU A 108 7.67 4.27 12.61
N ILE A 109 8.71 4.56 11.82
CA ILE A 109 10.04 3.93 11.91
C ILE A 109 10.59 4.10 13.32
N LYS A 110 10.57 5.32 13.85
CA LYS A 110 11.08 5.64 15.17
C LYS A 110 10.31 4.89 16.27
N ILE A 111 8.98 4.83 16.17
CA ILE A 111 8.15 4.05 17.11
C ILE A 111 8.54 2.56 17.08
N VAL A 112 8.78 1.99 15.90
CA VAL A 112 9.21 0.58 15.78
C VAL A 112 10.61 0.38 16.35
N GLU A 113 11.54 1.31 16.08
CA GLU A 113 12.92 1.26 16.58
C GLU A 113 13.05 1.47 18.09
N GLU A 114 12.21 2.33 18.67
CA GLU A 114 12.22 2.62 20.12
C GLU A 114 11.53 1.52 20.92
N ASN A 115 10.57 0.79 20.34
CA ASN A 115 9.83 -0.28 21.00
C ASN A 115 10.45 -1.67 20.82
N GLN A 116 11.77 -1.76 20.59
CA GLN A 116 12.53 -3.00 20.33
C GLN A 116 12.21 -4.19 21.25
N GLN A 117 11.15 -4.92 20.90
CA GLN A 117 10.92 -6.33 21.23
C GLN A 117 10.63 -7.06 19.92
N ILE A 118 11.69 -7.56 19.31
CA ILE A 118 11.65 -8.58 18.26
C ILE A 118 12.45 -9.75 18.86
N PRO A 119 12.00 -11.02 18.90
CA PRO A 119 11.03 -11.68 18.02
C PRO A 119 10.05 -12.72 18.66
N SER A 120 9.02 -13.07 17.89
CA SER A 120 8.67 -14.46 17.59
C SER A 120 7.91 -14.51 16.25
N ILE A 121 8.67 -14.61 15.16
CA ILE A 121 8.24 -15.12 13.85
C ILE A 121 7.14 -14.28 13.14
N TYR A 122 7.57 -13.13 12.61
CA TYR A 122 7.12 -12.49 11.35
C TYR A 122 5.63 -12.19 11.10
N LYS A 123 4.75 -12.23 12.10
CA LYS A 123 3.31 -12.13 11.83
C LYS A 123 2.79 -10.74 11.43
N ASP A 124 3.48 -9.65 11.78
CA ASP A 124 3.02 -8.29 11.52
C ASP A 124 4.06 -7.31 10.97
N ASN A 125 5.29 -7.73 10.69
CA ASN A 125 6.41 -6.79 10.57
C ASN A 125 6.91 -6.58 9.13
N LEU A 126 6.01 -6.11 8.27
CA LEU A 126 6.31 -5.78 6.88
C LEU A 126 7.47 -4.76 6.82
N GLN A 127 7.42 -3.70 7.63
CA GLN A 127 8.38 -2.60 7.59
C GLN A 127 9.80 -3.01 8.00
N ASP A 128 9.95 -3.92 8.96
CA ASP A 128 11.27 -4.40 9.36
C ASP A 128 11.85 -5.40 8.36
N ILE A 129 11.01 -6.25 7.77
CA ILE A 129 11.41 -7.07 6.62
C ILE A 129 11.89 -6.15 5.50
N LEU A 130 11.16 -5.08 5.20
CA LEU A 130 11.52 -4.12 4.17
C LEU A 130 12.83 -3.37 4.43
N LYS A 131 13.03 -2.88 5.67
CA LYS A 131 14.31 -2.28 6.10
C LYS A 131 15.45 -3.28 5.95
N SER A 132 15.25 -4.51 6.41
CA SER A 132 16.25 -5.58 6.27
C SER A 132 16.57 -5.90 4.80
N LEU A 133 15.64 -5.63 3.88
CA LEU A 133 15.80 -5.81 2.43
C LEU A 133 16.39 -4.60 1.70
N GLY A 134 16.81 -3.56 2.43
CA GLY A 134 17.31 -2.30 1.88
C GLY A 134 16.28 -1.55 1.05
N LEU A 135 14.98 -1.79 1.30
CA LEU A 135 13.89 -1.06 0.68
C LEU A 135 13.52 0.10 1.58
N ASP A 136 14.07 1.26 1.24
CA ASP A 136 13.71 2.51 1.90
C ASP A 136 12.39 3.03 1.32
N PHE A 137 11.33 2.91 2.10
CA PHE A 137 10.02 3.45 1.74
C PHE A 137 9.93 4.96 1.97
N ASP A 138 10.96 5.61 2.50
CA ASP A 138 11.06 7.08 2.47
C ASP A 138 11.46 7.59 1.07
N ASP A 139 12.01 6.72 0.21
CA ASP A 139 12.36 7.05 -1.17
C ASP A 139 11.17 6.86 -2.12
N PHE A 140 10.68 7.99 -2.61
CA PHE A 140 9.64 8.04 -3.63
C PHE A 140 10.00 7.24 -4.90
N THR A 141 11.29 7.22 -5.29
CA THR A 141 11.75 6.50 -6.48
C THR A 141 11.55 4.99 -6.31
N THR A 142 11.81 4.48 -5.12
CA THR A 142 11.55 3.08 -4.74
C THR A 142 10.06 2.73 -4.87
N TRP A 143 9.15 3.58 -4.40
CA TRP A 143 7.70 3.40 -4.62
C TRP A 143 7.31 3.33 -6.09
N ILE A 144 7.90 4.19 -6.93
CA ILE A 144 7.65 4.16 -8.39
C ILE A 144 8.13 2.86 -9.01
N ASN A 145 9.31 2.39 -8.64
CA ASN A 145 9.84 1.14 -9.16
C ASN A 145 9.00 -0.08 -8.73
N LEU A 146 8.58 -0.12 -7.47
CA LEU A 146 7.68 -1.16 -6.96
C LEU A 146 6.31 -1.14 -7.67
N SER A 147 5.73 0.03 -7.90
CA SER A 147 4.46 0.15 -8.62
C SER A 147 4.57 -0.27 -10.10
N LYS A 148 5.66 0.07 -10.79
CA LYS A 148 5.94 -0.43 -12.15
C LYS A 148 6.00 -1.96 -12.17
N LYS A 149 6.69 -2.57 -11.19
CA LYS A 149 6.75 -4.03 -11.09
C LYS A 149 5.39 -4.65 -10.79
N ALA A 150 4.63 -4.05 -9.87
CA ALA A 150 3.27 -4.50 -9.56
C ALA A 150 2.38 -4.47 -10.82
N LYS A 151 2.51 -3.42 -11.65
CA LYS A 151 1.80 -3.31 -12.93
C LYS A 151 2.14 -4.46 -13.88
N GLU A 152 3.44 -4.71 -14.07
CA GLU A 152 3.92 -5.81 -14.91
C GLU A 152 3.36 -7.16 -14.45
N LEU A 153 3.41 -7.43 -13.13
CA LEU A 153 2.90 -8.67 -12.55
C LEU A 153 1.38 -8.80 -12.66
N LEU A 154 0.63 -7.69 -12.55
CA LEU A 154 -0.81 -7.67 -12.79
C LEU A 154 -1.16 -8.00 -14.24
N GLU A 155 -0.44 -7.40 -15.20
CA GLU A 155 -0.63 -7.64 -16.63
C GLU A 155 -0.33 -9.10 -17.00
N LYS A 156 0.70 -9.68 -16.37
CA LYS A 156 1.05 -11.10 -16.48
C LYS A 156 0.14 -12.04 -15.68
N LYS A 157 -0.82 -11.52 -14.91
CA LYS A 157 -1.75 -12.27 -14.05
C LYS A 157 -1.08 -13.04 -12.90
N ASN A 158 0.08 -12.59 -12.46
CA ASN A 158 0.86 -13.22 -11.39
C ASN A 158 0.48 -12.72 -9.98
N ILE A 159 -0.13 -11.53 -9.87
CA ILE A 159 -0.62 -10.97 -8.59
C ILE A 159 -2.05 -10.44 -8.70
N ASN A 160 -2.75 -10.35 -7.58
CA ASN A 160 -4.07 -9.70 -7.47
C ASN A 160 -4.14 -8.86 -6.18
N PHE A 161 -4.71 -7.66 -6.27
CA PHE A 161 -4.98 -6.80 -5.11
C PHE A 161 -6.07 -7.33 -4.15
N ASN A 162 -6.69 -8.48 -4.40
CA ASN A 162 -7.51 -9.15 -3.38
C ASN A 162 -6.66 -9.87 -2.32
N LEU A 163 -5.37 -10.09 -2.58
CA LEU A 163 -4.44 -10.63 -1.60
C LEU A 163 -4.22 -9.62 -0.46
N ASN A 164 -3.80 -10.11 0.70
CA ASN A 164 -3.39 -9.25 1.80
C ASN A 164 -2.15 -8.42 1.39
N GLU A 165 -1.94 -7.28 2.03
CA GLU A 165 -0.87 -6.35 1.61
C GLU A 165 0.54 -6.95 1.75
N GLN A 166 0.77 -7.77 2.77
CA GLN A 166 2.06 -8.38 3.05
C GLN A 166 2.45 -9.37 1.94
N THR A 167 1.50 -10.18 1.48
CA THR A 167 1.67 -11.12 0.37
C THR A 167 1.93 -10.39 -0.94
N ILE A 168 1.18 -9.31 -1.24
CA ILE A 168 1.42 -8.52 -2.46
C ILE A 168 2.85 -8.00 -2.48
N LEU A 169 3.29 -7.43 -1.36
CA LEU A 169 4.64 -6.89 -1.25
C LEU A 169 5.70 -7.99 -1.35
N ALA A 170 5.57 -9.08 -0.60
CA ALA A 170 6.51 -10.21 -0.67
C ALA A 170 6.68 -10.71 -2.11
N ILE A 171 5.58 -10.86 -2.87
CA ILE A 171 5.65 -11.26 -4.27
C ILE A 171 6.41 -10.22 -5.10
N ILE A 172 6.14 -8.92 -4.91
CA ILE A 172 6.85 -7.88 -5.66
C ILE A 172 8.36 -7.94 -5.37
N ILE A 173 8.76 -8.07 -4.10
CA ILE A 173 10.17 -8.14 -3.68
C ILE A 173 10.88 -9.36 -4.27
N LEU A 174 10.27 -10.54 -4.16
CA LEU A 174 10.82 -11.78 -4.70
C LEU A 174 11.00 -11.71 -6.23
N GLN A 175 10.29 -10.80 -6.89
CA GLN A 175 10.36 -10.57 -8.34
C GLN A 175 11.25 -9.37 -8.73
N THR A 176 11.70 -8.54 -7.77
CA THR A 176 12.61 -7.41 -8.02
C THR A 176 14.06 -7.67 -7.60
N LYS A 177 14.32 -8.65 -6.73
CA LYS A 177 15.67 -9.01 -6.25
C LYS A 177 16.13 -10.34 -6.82
N SER A 178 17.44 -10.50 -7.03
CA SER A 178 18.02 -11.79 -7.43
C SER A 178 18.02 -12.77 -6.25
N HIS A 179 18.12 -14.07 -6.53
CA HIS A 179 18.19 -15.11 -5.50
C HIS A 179 19.38 -14.89 -4.54
N GLU A 180 20.54 -14.51 -5.09
CA GLU A 180 21.75 -14.19 -4.31
C GLU A 180 21.54 -12.98 -3.40
N GLN A 181 20.93 -11.91 -3.91
CA GLN A 181 20.56 -10.75 -3.09
C GLN A 181 19.59 -11.14 -1.97
N LEU A 182 18.62 -12.01 -2.23
CA LEU A 182 17.68 -12.49 -1.20
C LEU A 182 18.37 -13.37 -0.15
N LEU A 183 19.36 -14.18 -0.54
CA LEU A 183 20.12 -15.03 0.38
C LEU A 183 21.04 -14.21 1.28
N GLU A 184 21.79 -13.25 0.75
CA GLU A 184 22.63 -12.33 1.55
C GLU A 184 21.83 -11.63 2.66
N LEU A 185 20.56 -11.31 2.38
CA LEU A 185 19.67 -10.60 3.31
C LEU A 185 19.06 -11.53 4.38
N LEU A 186 18.89 -12.82 4.09
CA LEU A 186 18.33 -13.82 5.01
C LEU A 186 19.39 -14.48 5.90
N THR A 187 20.67 -14.38 5.53
CA THR A 187 21.79 -14.91 6.32
C THR A 187 22.81 -13.81 6.67
N PRO A 188 22.43 -12.79 7.47
CA PRO A 188 23.37 -11.73 7.84
C PRO A 188 24.57 -12.21 8.68
N ASN A 189 24.54 -13.45 9.21
CA ASN A 189 25.55 -13.99 10.13
C ASN A 189 26.39 -15.18 9.62
N LEU A 190 26.32 -15.56 8.34
CA LEU A 190 27.16 -16.66 7.82
C LEU A 190 28.42 -16.21 7.05
N LEU A 191 28.61 -14.90 6.83
CA LEU A 191 29.80 -14.36 6.15
C LEU A 191 30.80 -13.64 7.07
N VAL A 192 30.72 -13.88 8.39
CA VAL A 192 31.83 -13.58 9.30
C VAL A 192 32.19 -14.83 10.09
N LYS A 193 32.94 -15.73 9.47
CA LYS A 193 34.06 -16.45 10.10
C LYS A 193 34.85 -17.22 9.04
N LYS A 194 35.96 -16.58 8.66
CA LYS A 194 37.23 -17.08 8.11
C LYS A 194 37.19 -17.96 6.87
#